data_AF-A0A5J6WQM1-F1
#
_entry.id   AF-A0A5J6WQM1-F1
#
_cell.length_a   1.000
_cell.length_b   1.000
_cell.length_c   1.000
_cell.angle_alpha   90.00
_cell.angle_beta   90.00
_cell.angle_gamma   90.00
#
_symmetry.space_group_name_H-M   'P 1'
#
loop_
_entity.id
_entity.type
_entity.pdbx_description
1 polymer ?
#
loop_
_entity_poly.entity_id
_entity_poly.type
_entity_poly.pdbx_seq_one_letter_code
_entity_poly.pdbx_strand_id
1 'polypeptide(L)'
;MFNSTLKRIFIIVTIFFTLSACSTRESADQYRGSTSQRLLTYSINELVSDLPDNSFAEFGTQSIYVRTHFISKTQALVYAEQRLKMELASRFKLNLVDSAADADIEFDFFFTSLGTDQDVYGLSVPVFWVSTDGEMPSLDILAVRMYHGVSEMYYFIKDKKTGVTTAHDGSIARSRSDKFSTPFFSFPIDSLEEKSLLD
;
A
#
# COMPACT_ATOMS: atom_id res chain seq x y z
N MET A 1 44.01 -2.32 -44.37
CA MET A 1 44.40 -3.44 -43.50
C MET A 1 44.32 -2.96 -42.05
N PHE A 2 43.20 -3.21 -41.35
CA PHE A 2 42.98 -2.65 -40.01
C PHE A 2 43.95 -3.29 -39.00
N ASN A 3 44.74 -2.46 -38.31
CA ASN A 3 45.80 -2.89 -37.40
C ASN A 3 45.25 -3.81 -36.29
N SER A 4 45.92 -4.94 -36.00
CA SER A 4 45.35 -5.98 -35.12
C SER A 4 45.08 -5.48 -33.69
N THR A 5 45.87 -4.50 -33.25
CA THR A 5 45.72 -3.80 -31.96
C THR A 5 44.44 -2.97 -31.91
N LEU A 6 44.07 -2.31 -33.02
CA LEU A 6 42.88 -1.47 -33.11
C LEU A 6 41.59 -2.32 -33.07
N LYS A 7 41.62 -3.53 -33.66
CA LYS A 7 40.52 -4.50 -33.56
C LYS A 7 40.31 -5.00 -32.13
N ARG A 8 41.40 -5.26 -31.38
CA ARG A 8 41.32 -5.70 -29.98
C ARG A 8 40.72 -4.62 -29.08
N ILE A 9 41.13 -3.36 -29.26
CA ILE A 9 40.58 -2.22 -28.52
C ILE A 9 39.08 -2.09 -28.80
N PHE A 10 38.65 -2.18 -30.06
CA PHE A 10 37.24 -2.07 -30.41
C PHE A 10 36.38 -3.18 -29.78
N ILE A 11 36.88 -4.42 -29.75
CA ILE A 11 36.21 -5.55 -29.08
C ILE A 11 36.09 -5.31 -27.58
N ILE A 12 37.17 -4.86 -26.92
CA ILE A 12 37.16 -4.59 -25.48
C ILE A 12 36.17 -3.46 -25.15
N VAL A 13 36.16 -2.39 -25.92
CA VAL A 13 35.23 -1.26 -25.74
C VAL A 13 33.78 -1.72 -25.91
N THR A 14 33.48 -2.51 -26.95
CA THR A 14 32.13 -3.07 -27.15
C THR A 14 31.71 -3.98 -25.98
N ILE A 15 32.61 -4.82 -25.46
CA ILE A 15 32.34 -5.66 -24.29
C ILE A 15 32.05 -4.80 -23.06
N PHE A 16 32.84 -3.75 -22.80
CA PHE A 16 32.61 -2.83 -21.69
C PHE A 16 31.26 -2.11 -21.81
N PHE A 17 30.88 -1.65 -23.00
CA PHE A 17 29.56 -1.04 -23.22
C PHE A 17 28.41 -2.02 -22.99
N THR A 18 28.55 -3.29 -23.38
CA THR A 18 27.52 -4.31 -23.12
C THR A 18 27.42 -4.71 -21.65
N LEU A 19 28.52 -4.68 -20.90
CA LEU A 19 28.53 -5.03 -19.48
C LEU A 19 27.94 -3.91 -18.60
N SER A 20 28.13 -2.64 -18.96
CA SER A 20 27.51 -1.51 -18.22
C SER A 20 26.00 -1.38 -18.44
N ALA A 21 25.42 -2.07 -19.42
CA ALA A 21 23.97 -2.05 -19.67
C ALA A 21 23.17 -3.02 -18.78
N CYS A 22 23.82 -3.99 -18.13
CA CYS A 22 23.13 -4.96 -17.27
C CYS A 22 22.99 -4.51 -15.80
N SER A 23 23.81 -3.58 -15.30
CA SER A 23 23.83 -3.24 -13.87
C SER A 23 22.78 -2.23 -13.42
N THR A 24 22.10 -1.55 -14.33
CA THR A 24 21.16 -0.46 -13.97
C THR A 24 19.74 -0.96 -13.67
N ARG A 25 19.40 -2.18 -14.10
CA ARG A 25 18.04 -2.73 -14.01
C ARG A 25 17.67 -3.24 -12.61
N GLU A 26 18.64 -3.57 -11.78
CA GLU A 26 18.43 -4.11 -10.42
C GLU A 26 17.96 -3.02 -9.43
N SER A 27 18.43 -1.78 -9.60
CA SER A 27 18.07 -0.67 -8.73
C SER A 27 16.58 -0.27 -8.80
N ALA A 28 15.89 -0.56 -9.90
CA ALA A 28 14.48 -0.20 -10.08
C ALA A 28 13.51 -1.17 -9.37
N ASP A 29 13.87 -2.46 -9.24
CA ASP A 29 13.04 -3.47 -8.55
C ASP A 29 13.13 -3.34 -7.02
N GLN A 30 14.29 -2.90 -6.51
CA GLN A 30 14.49 -2.66 -5.08
C GLN A 30 13.50 -1.64 -4.49
N TYR A 31 12.96 -0.73 -5.32
CA TYR A 31 11.96 0.25 -4.92
C TYR A 31 10.49 -0.20 -5.09
N ARG A 32 10.20 -1.36 -5.73
CA ARG A 32 8.82 -1.86 -5.86
C ARG A 32 8.21 -2.17 -4.49
N GLY A 33 8.97 -2.87 -3.64
CA GLY A 33 8.53 -3.20 -2.28
C GLY A 33 8.27 -1.94 -1.44
N SER A 34 9.17 -0.95 -1.48
CA SER A 34 9.01 0.28 -0.70
C SER A 34 7.87 1.16 -1.21
N THR A 35 7.62 1.20 -2.53
CA THR A 35 6.53 2.00 -3.11
C THR A 35 5.17 1.44 -2.72
N SER A 36 4.97 0.13 -2.88
CA SER A 36 3.73 -0.55 -2.45
C SER A 36 3.52 -0.43 -0.94
N GLN A 37 4.56 -0.62 -0.13
CA GLN A 37 4.48 -0.42 1.32
C GLN A 37 4.09 1.02 1.67
N ARG A 38 4.65 2.01 0.98
CA ARG A 38 4.36 3.43 1.22
C ARG A 38 2.91 3.79 0.86
N LEU A 39 2.42 3.33 -0.29
CA LEU A 39 1.02 3.53 -0.70
C LEU A 39 0.05 2.93 0.32
N LEU A 40 0.30 1.68 0.70
CA LEU A 40 -0.52 1.01 1.69
C LEU A 40 -0.52 1.75 3.04
N THR A 41 0.66 2.20 3.48
CA THR A 41 0.80 2.97 4.72
C THR A 41 0.01 4.28 4.67
N TYR A 42 0.05 5.00 3.55
CA TYR A 42 -0.73 6.24 3.40
C TYR A 42 -2.24 5.97 3.39
N SER A 43 -2.68 4.98 2.63
CA SER A 43 -4.09 4.60 2.59
C SER A 43 -4.62 4.18 3.98
N ILE A 44 -3.83 3.45 4.78
CA ILE A 44 -4.18 3.15 6.18
C ILE A 44 -4.24 4.41 7.04
N ASN A 45 -3.26 5.30 6.91
CA ASN A 45 -3.20 6.52 7.72
C ASN A 45 -4.36 7.45 7.43
N GLU A 46 -4.72 7.62 6.16
CA GLU A 46 -5.88 8.40 5.72
C GLU A 46 -7.17 7.77 6.24
N LEU A 47 -7.37 6.47 6.03
CA LEU A 47 -8.54 5.73 6.53
C LEU A 47 -8.78 5.93 8.03
N VAL A 48 -7.71 5.85 8.83
CA VAL A 48 -7.77 6.04 10.28
C VAL A 48 -7.97 7.50 10.66
N SER A 49 -7.42 8.44 9.89
CA SER A 49 -7.58 9.88 10.13
C SER A 49 -8.99 10.38 9.79
N ASP A 50 -9.67 9.71 8.86
CA ASP A 50 -11.04 10.03 8.45
C ASP A 50 -12.11 9.49 9.41
N LEU A 51 -11.69 8.89 10.53
CA LEU A 51 -12.61 8.49 11.58
C LEU A 51 -13.36 9.72 12.14
N PRO A 52 -14.71 9.65 12.23
CA PRO A 52 -15.53 10.79 12.63
C PRO A 52 -15.42 11.13 14.12
N ASP A 53 -15.08 12.38 14.45
CA ASP A 53 -14.87 12.83 15.84
C ASP A 53 -16.09 12.62 16.75
N ASN A 54 -17.29 12.80 16.19
CA ASN A 54 -18.55 12.67 16.88
C ASN A 54 -18.92 11.21 17.22
N SER A 55 -18.34 10.21 16.55
CA SER A 55 -18.67 8.81 16.84
C SER A 55 -18.03 8.27 18.11
N PHE A 56 -17.06 8.96 18.70
CA PHE A 56 -16.31 8.46 19.85
C PHE A 56 -16.41 9.35 21.10
N ALA A 57 -16.95 10.56 20.95
CA ALA A 57 -16.96 11.58 22.00
C ALA A 57 -17.68 11.14 23.30
N GLU A 58 -18.66 10.25 23.21
CA GLU A 58 -19.45 9.79 24.35
C GLU A 58 -18.79 8.69 25.20
N PHE A 59 -17.65 8.15 24.76
CA PHE A 59 -17.04 6.96 25.39
C PHE A 59 -15.75 7.22 26.18
N GLY A 60 -15.33 8.47 26.33
CA GLY A 60 -14.00 8.82 26.87
C GLY A 60 -13.68 8.29 28.29
N THR A 61 -14.68 7.94 29.11
CA THR A 61 -14.47 7.39 30.46
C THR A 61 -14.71 5.88 30.57
N GLN A 62 -15.18 5.23 29.50
CA GLN A 62 -15.58 3.83 29.52
C GLN A 62 -14.41 2.92 29.14
N SER A 63 -14.35 1.72 29.71
CA SER A 63 -13.37 0.72 29.32
C SER A 63 -13.77 0.10 27.98
N ILE A 64 -12.93 0.23 26.96
CA ILE A 64 -13.25 -0.15 25.58
C ILE A 64 -12.32 -1.27 25.14
N TYR A 65 -12.91 -2.37 24.68
CA TYR A 65 -12.17 -3.45 24.02
C TYR A 65 -12.30 -3.30 22.50
N VAL A 66 -11.17 -3.29 21.80
CA VAL A 66 -11.12 -3.10 20.34
C VAL A 66 -10.74 -4.42 19.67
N ARG A 67 -11.57 -4.84 18.71
CA ARG A 67 -11.29 -5.95 17.81
C ARG A 67 -11.19 -5.46 16.37
N THR A 68 -10.25 -6.04 15.65
CA THR A 68 -10.08 -5.84 14.22
C THR A 68 -10.27 -7.17 13.51
N HIS A 69 -11.10 -7.16 12.49
CA HIS A 69 -11.44 -8.33 11.68
C HIS A 69 -10.87 -8.15 10.28
N PHE A 70 -10.16 -9.18 9.83
CA PHE A 70 -9.47 -9.20 8.55
C PHE A 70 -9.77 -10.51 7.81
N ILE A 71 -9.82 -10.47 6.47
CA ILE A 71 -10.07 -11.66 5.62
C ILE A 71 -8.88 -12.63 5.65
N SER A 72 -7.65 -12.11 5.75
CA SER A 72 -6.41 -12.89 5.90
C SER A 72 -5.51 -12.23 6.94
N LYS A 73 -4.43 -12.88 7.42
CA LYS A 73 -3.47 -12.26 8.34
C LYS A 73 -2.16 -11.95 7.60
N THR A 74 -1.73 -10.69 7.63
CA THR A 74 -0.52 -10.17 6.98
C THR A 74 0.15 -9.12 7.87
N GLN A 75 1.42 -8.81 7.62
CA GLN A 75 2.16 -7.79 8.38
C GLN A 75 1.54 -6.40 8.27
N ALA A 76 0.90 -6.08 7.13
CA ALA A 76 0.21 -4.82 6.93
C ALA A 76 -0.99 -4.65 7.86
N LEU A 77 -1.68 -5.75 8.19
CA LEU A 77 -2.83 -5.72 9.08
C LEU A 77 -2.41 -5.53 10.55
N VAL A 78 -1.26 -6.10 10.93
CA VAL A 78 -0.65 -5.82 12.25
C VAL A 78 -0.34 -4.32 12.38
N TYR A 79 0.22 -3.71 11.32
CA TYR A 79 0.44 -2.26 11.29
C TYR A 79 -0.87 -1.47 11.37
N ALA A 80 -1.89 -1.83 10.59
CA ALA A 80 -3.19 -1.17 10.59
C ALA A 80 -3.89 -1.23 11.96
N GLU A 81 -3.87 -2.40 12.61
CA GLU A 81 -4.43 -2.59 13.95
C GLU A 81 -3.74 -1.67 14.98
N GLN A 82 -2.40 -1.63 14.97
CA GLN A 82 -1.64 -0.78 15.89
C GLN A 82 -1.88 0.71 15.62
N ARG A 83 -1.88 1.10 14.33
CA ARG A 83 -2.14 2.49 13.91
C ARG A 83 -3.54 2.95 14.35
N LEU A 84 -4.55 2.10 14.21
CA LEU A 84 -5.92 2.36 14.66
C LEU A 84 -5.98 2.50 16.18
N LYS A 85 -5.43 1.54 16.94
CA LYS A 85 -5.41 1.58 18.41
C LYS A 85 -4.72 2.83 18.93
N MET A 86 -3.62 3.25 18.29
CA MET A 86 -2.94 4.50 18.61
C MET A 86 -3.81 5.73 18.37
N GLU A 87 -4.58 5.78 17.27
CA GLU A 87 -5.51 6.90 17.01
C GLU A 87 -6.61 6.97 18.07
N LEU A 88 -7.23 5.82 18.38
CA LEU A 88 -8.26 5.69 19.40
C LEU A 88 -7.78 6.18 20.78
N ALA A 89 -6.57 5.79 21.18
CA ALA A 89 -6.00 6.23 22.45
C ALA A 89 -5.54 7.69 22.42
N SER A 90 -4.94 8.16 21.32
CA SER A 90 -4.27 9.46 21.27
C SER A 90 -5.18 10.63 20.88
N ARG A 91 -5.96 10.50 19.80
CA ARG A 91 -6.89 11.53 19.31
C ARG A 91 -8.18 11.51 20.11
N PHE A 92 -8.78 10.33 20.26
CA PHE A 92 -10.10 10.18 20.89
C PHE A 92 -10.04 9.95 22.40
N LYS A 93 -8.84 9.83 22.98
CA LYS A 93 -8.61 9.66 24.43
C LYS A 93 -9.37 8.48 25.04
N LEU A 94 -9.57 7.42 24.28
CA LEU A 94 -10.31 6.24 24.71
C LEU A 94 -9.47 5.37 25.65
N ASN A 95 -10.11 4.83 26.69
CA ASN A 95 -9.49 3.91 27.63
C ASN A 95 -9.55 2.48 27.08
N LEU A 96 -8.49 2.07 26.37
CA LEU A 96 -8.42 0.74 25.75
C LEU A 96 -7.99 -0.32 26.77
N VAL A 97 -8.72 -1.44 26.82
CA VAL A 97 -8.39 -2.61 27.64
C VAL A 97 -7.99 -3.81 26.78
N ASP A 98 -7.18 -4.72 27.34
CA ASP A 98 -6.64 -5.87 26.60
C ASP A 98 -7.60 -7.05 26.48
N SER A 99 -8.70 -7.06 27.24
CA SER A 99 -9.63 -8.17 27.33
C SER A 99 -11.08 -7.69 27.22
N ALA A 100 -11.87 -8.44 26.44
CA ALA A 100 -13.31 -8.21 26.34
C ALA A 100 -14.03 -8.34 27.69
N ALA A 101 -13.46 -9.10 28.64
CA ALA A 101 -14.05 -9.27 29.97
C ALA A 101 -14.03 -7.98 30.79
N ASP A 102 -13.01 -7.14 30.60
CA ASP A 102 -12.75 -5.92 31.38
C ASP A 102 -13.36 -4.67 30.74
N ALA A 103 -14.06 -4.83 29.61
CA ALA A 103 -14.66 -3.74 28.86
C ALA A 103 -16.14 -3.54 29.19
N ASP A 104 -16.54 -2.27 29.24
CA ASP A 104 -17.93 -1.82 29.20
C ASP A 104 -18.48 -1.84 27.77
N ILE A 105 -17.63 -1.51 26.79
CA ILE A 105 -17.98 -1.39 25.38
C ILE A 105 -17.03 -2.21 24.50
N GLU A 106 -17.56 -2.81 23.45
CA GLU A 106 -16.78 -3.48 22.42
C GLU A 106 -16.88 -2.71 21.09
N PHE A 107 -15.73 -2.40 20.50
CA PHE A 107 -15.62 -1.87 19.15
C PHE A 107 -15.13 -2.96 18.22
N ASP A 108 -15.88 -3.23 17.15
CA ASP A 108 -15.53 -4.19 16.12
C ASP A 108 -15.31 -3.47 14.80
N PHE A 109 -14.05 -3.39 14.38
CA PHE A 109 -13.65 -2.81 13.09
C PHE A 109 -13.44 -3.93 12.06
N PHE A 110 -14.04 -3.79 10.89
CA PHE A 110 -13.96 -4.76 9.80
C PHE A 110 -13.26 -4.11 8.61
N PHE A 111 -12.11 -4.64 8.23
CA PHE A 111 -11.37 -4.20 7.06
C PHE A 111 -11.77 -5.08 5.86
N THR A 112 -12.43 -4.48 4.87
CA THR A 112 -12.92 -5.18 3.68
C THR A 112 -11.88 -5.20 2.56
N SER A 113 -11.05 -4.16 2.50
CA SER A 113 -9.96 -4.03 1.54
C SER A 113 -8.73 -3.48 2.23
N LEU A 114 -7.58 -4.12 2.01
CA LEU A 114 -6.28 -3.60 2.42
C LEU A 114 -5.21 -4.17 1.48
N GLY A 115 -4.78 -3.38 0.49
CA GLY A 115 -3.80 -3.85 -0.46
C GLY A 115 -3.33 -2.78 -1.45
N THR A 116 -2.48 -3.23 -2.38
CA THR A 116 -2.08 -2.42 -3.53
C THR A 116 -2.47 -3.10 -4.83
N ASP A 117 -3.18 -2.41 -5.69
CA ASP A 117 -3.46 -2.82 -7.07
C ASP A 117 -2.40 -2.24 -8.02
N GLN A 118 -2.18 -2.92 -9.15
CA GLN A 118 -1.20 -2.53 -10.16
C GLN A 118 -1.81 -2.63 -11.56
N ASP A 119 -1.93 -1.49 -12.23
CA ASP A 119 -2.34 -1.42 -13.62
C ASP A 119 -1.16 -1.03 -14.52
N VAL A 120 -1.17 -1.54 -15.75
CA VAL A 120 -0.18 -1.19 -16.78
C VAL A 120 -0.92 -0.77 -18.04
N TYR A 121 -0.68 0.47 -18.47
CA TYR A 121 -1.22 1.00 -19.73
C TYR A 121 -0.09 1.33 -20.69
N GLY A 122 -0.10 0.72 -21.88
CA GLY A 122 0.85 1.07 -22.93
C GLY A 122 1.23 -0.09 -23.85
N LEU A 123 2.36 0.09 -24.53
CA LEU A 123 2.95 -0.91 -25.42
C LEU A 123 3.95 -1.76 -24.64
N SER A 124 3.57 -3.02 -24.37
CA SER A 124 4.44 -4.00 -23.75
C SER A 124 4.54 -5.25 -24.61
N VAL A 125 5.71 -5.87 -24.64
CA VAL A 125 5.97 -7.12 -25.38
C VAL A 125 6.10 -8.26 -24.38
N PRO A 126 5.39 -9.39 -24.56
CA PRO A 126 5.57 -10.55 -23.70
C PRO A 126 6.99 -11.09 -23.87
N VAL A 127 7.70 -11.32 -22.76
CA VAL A 127 9.03 -11.92 -22.78
C VAL A 127 8.87 -13.41 -22.50
N PHE A 128 9.24 -14.23 -23.47
CA PHE A 128 9.16 -15.69 -23.37
C PHE A 128 10.35 -16.24 -22.56
N TRP A 129 10.30 -16.07 -21.25
CA TRP A 129 11.14 -16.79 -20.30
C TRP A 129 10.27 -17.26 -19.12
N VAL A 130 10.62 -18.39 -18.51
CA VAL A 130 9.88 -18.96 -17.39
C VAL A 130 10.23 -18.16 -16.14
N SER A 131 9.29 -17.39 -15.60
CA SER A 131 9.38 -16.82 -14.25
C SER A 131 8.92 -17.87 -13.24
N THR A 132 9.56 -17.90 -12.07
CA THR A 132 9.16 -18.73 -10.93
C THR A 132 7.87 -18.27 -10.26
N ASP A 133 7.38 -17.08 -10.63
CA ASP A 133 6.41 -16.33 -9.85
C ASP A 133 4.99 -16.37 -10.48
N GLY A 134 4.79 -17.18 -11.53
CA GLY A 134 3.49 -17.41 -12.16
C GLY A 134 2.99 -16.29 -13.08
N GLU A 135 3.56 -15.09 -13.00
CA GLU A 135 3.25 -13.98 -13.91
C GLU A 135 4.14 -14.02 -15.16
N MET A 136 3.53 -13.95 -16.34
CA MET A 136 4.26 -13.84 -17.61
C MET A 136 4.98 -12.48 -17.65
N PRO A 137 6.32 -12.46 -17.57
CA PRO A 137 7.06 -11.21 -17.52
C PRO A 137 6.94 -10.47 -18.86
N SER A 138 6.64 -9.18 -18.80
CA SER A 138 6.50 -8.30 -19.96
C SER A 138 7.59 -7.23 -19.98
N LEU A 139 8.00 -6.83 -21.19
CA LEU A 139 8.91 -5.71 -21.43
C LEU A 139 8.10 -4.50 -21.86
N ASP A 140 8.10 -3.45 -21.05
CA ASP A 140 7.46 -2.17 -21.40
C ASP A 140 8.33 -1.44 -22.42
N ILE A 141 7.82 -1.24 -23.64
CA ILE A 141 8.44 -0.34 -24.62
C ILE A 141 8.07 1.10 -24.29
N LEU A 142 6.80 1.31 -23.99
CA LEU A 142 6.23 2.60 -23.61
C LEU A 142 5.02 2.32 -22.74
N ALA A 143 5.16 2.39 -21.42
CA ALA A 143 4.06 2.10 -20.52
C ALA A 143 4.00 3.09 -19.36
N VAL A 144 2.78 3.35 -18.90
CA VAL A 144 2.49 3.96 -17.62
C VAL A 144 2.07 2.84 -16.67
N ARG A 145 2.78 2.72 -15.55
CA ARG A 145 2.43 1.82 -14.45
C ARG A 145 1.74 2.62 -13.37
N MET A 146 0.55 2.21 -13.00
CA MET A 146 -0.26 2.86 -11.98
C MET A 146 -0.33 1.92 -10.77
N TYR A 147 -0.07 2.46 -9.59
CA TYR A 147 -0.12 1.73 -8.33
C TYR A 147 -1.18 2.37 -7.45
N HIS A 148 -2.14 1.58 -6.98
CA HIS A 148 -3.24 2.06 -6.14
C HIS A 148 -3.18 1.37 -4.78
N GLY A 149 -3.00 2.12 -3.69
CA GLY A 149 -3.27 1.59 -2.35
C GLY A 149 -4.74 1.82 -2.00
N VAL A 150 -5.48 0.75 -1.68
CA VAL A 150 -6.89 0.80 -1.30
C VAL A 150 -7.07 0.26 0.11
N SER A 151 -7.72 1.04 0.96
CA SER A 151 -8.10 0.64 2.31
C SER A 151 -9.56 0.99 2.56
N GLU A 152 -10.33 0.03 3.06
CA GLU A 152 -11.76 0.19 3.34
C GLU A 152 -12.09 -0.46 4.68
N MET A 153 -12.88 0.25 5.51
CA MET A 153 -13.26 -0.23 6.83
C MET A 153 -14.63 0.29 7.25
N TYR A 154 -15.42 -0.54 7.91
CA TYR A 154 -16.59 -0.12 8.68
C TYR A 154 -16.49 -0.64 10.12
N TYR A 155 -17.31 -0.12 11.02
CA TYR A 155 -17.25 -0.52 12.43
C TYR A 155 -18.60 -0.58 13.12
N PHE A 156 -18.65 -1.40 14.16
CA PHE A 156 -19.77 -1.51 15.08
C PHE A 156 -19.34 -1.15 16.49
N ILE A 157 -20.28 -0.53 17.21
CA ILE A 157 -20.13 -0.23 18.62
C ILE A 157 -21.18 -1.01 19.38
N LYS A 158 -20.75 -1.80 20.37
CA LYS A 158 -21.62 -2.63 21.19
C LYS A 158 -21.48 -2.27 22.66
N ASP A 159 -22.58 -1.78 23.24
CA ASP A 159 -22.68 -1.57 24.68
C ASP A 159 -23.09 -2.90 25.35
N LYS A 160 -22.26 -3.40 26.27
CA LYS A 160 -22.53 -4.68 26.95
C LYS A 160 -23.61 -4.57 28.02
N LYS A 161 -23.90 -3.37 28.55
CA LYS A 161 -24.92 -3.15 29.58
C LYS A 161 -26.31 -3.17 28.96
N THR A 162 -26.48 -2.53 27.81
CA THR A 162 -27.77 -2.44 27.11
C THR A 162 -27.96 -3.53 26.06
N GLY A 163 -26.87 -4.13 25.58
CA GLY A 163 -26.87 -5.10 24.48
C GLY A 163 -27.11 -4.45 23.11
N VAL A 164 -27.21 -3.12 23.04
CA VAL A 164 -27.42 -2.38 21.79
C VAL A 164 -26.14 -2.40 20.97
N THR A 165 -26.29 -2.68 19.67
CA THR A 165 -25.21 -2.61 18.70
C THR A 165 -25.57 -1.56 17.65
N THR A 166 -24.73 -0.53 17.53
CA THR A 166 -24.89 0.54 16.56
C THR A 166 -23.89 0.33 15.42
N ALA A 167 -24.41 0.31 14.19
CA ALA A 167 -23.61 0.26 12.98
C ALA A 167 -23.21 1.68 12.57
N HIS A 168 -21.96 1.86 12.17
CA HIS A 168 -21.48 3.10 11.60
C HIS A 168 -21.00 2.85 10.18
N ASP A 169 -21.35 3.79 9.28
CA ASP A 169 -20.95 3.72 7.88
C ASP A 169 -19.43 3.70 7.74
N GLY A 170 -18.97 2.98 6.72
CA GLY A 170 -17.54 2.76 6.50
C GLY A 170 -16.82 3.99 5.95
N SER A 171 -15.53 4.08 6.26
CA SER A 171 -14.58 5.00 5.62
C SER A 171 -13.82 4.25 4.52
N ILE A 172 -13.50 4.96 3.43
CA ILE A 172 -12.77 4.45 2.27
C ILE A 172 -11.63 5.43 1.98
N ALA A 173 -10.39 4.95 1.97
CA ALA A 173 -9.22 5.74 1.62
C ALA A 173 -8.49 5.15 0.42
N ARG A 174 -8.08 6.01 -0.51
CA ARG A 174 -7.42 5.61 -1.76
C ARG A 174 -6.17 6.45 -1.96
N SER A 175 -5.05 5.78 -2.20
CA SER A 175 -3.77 6.40 -2.51
C SER A 175 -3.28 5.94 -3.88
N ARG A 176 -2.67 6.84 -4.65
CA ARG A 176 -2.22 6.54 -6.02
C ARG A 176 -0.79 7.01 -6.28
N SER A 177 -0.03 6.21 -7.01
CA SER A 177 1.26 6.63 -7.56
C SER A 177 1.42 6.11 -8.98
N ASP A 178 1.77 7.02 -9.88
CA ASP A 178 1.92 6.70 -11.30
C ASP A 178 3.38 6.85 -11.74
N LYS A 179 3.84 5.91 -12.55
CA LYS A 179 5.22 5.85 -13.03
C LYS A 179 5.26 5.63 -14.54
N PHE A 180 5.94 6.52 -15.25
CA PHE A 180 6.27 6.32 -16.65
C PHE A 180 7.46 5.36 -16.76
N SER A 181 7.37 4.40 -17.67
CA SER A 181 8.36 3.35 -17.86
C SER A 181 8.67 3.13 -19.34
N THR A 182 9.97 3.05 -19.64
CA THR A 182 10.53 2.61 -20.92
C THR A 182 11.60 1.56 -20.63
N PRO A 183 12.16 0.86 -21.64
CA PRO A 183 13.23 -0.10 -21.41
C PRO A 183 14.50 0.51 -20.80
N PHE A 184 14.71 1.83 -20.95
CA PHE A 184 15.98 2.50 -20.63
C PHE A 184 15.90 3.42 -19.42
N PHE A 185 14.75 4.02 -19.15
CA PHE A 185 14.55 4.90 -18.00
C PHE A 185 13.10 4.87 -17.55
N SER A 186 12.90 5.26 -16.30
CA SER A 186 11.57 5.43 -15.71
C SER A 186 11.57 6.62 -14.78
N PHE A 187 10.46 7.32 -14.68
CA PHE A 187 10.30 8.46 -13.78
C PHE A 187 8.87 8.51 -13.23
N PRO A 188 8.67 9.00 -11.99
CA PRO A 188 7.32 9.20 -11.46
C PRO A 188 6.61 10.29 -12.28
N ILE A 189 5.36 10.03 -12.66
CA ILE A 189 4.48 11.04 -13.28
C ILE A 189 3.75 11.78 -12.17
N ASP A 190 3.30 11.04 -11.16
CA ASP A 190 2.55 11.58 -10.04
C ASP A 190 3.03 10.97 -8.71
N SER A 191 3.11 11.82 -7.70
CA SER A 191 3.48 11.44 -6.35
C SER A 191 2.52 12.06 -5.34
N LEU A 192 1.43 11.32 -5.07
CA LEU A 192 0.59 11.38 -3.88
C LEU A 192 0.21 12.78 -3.36
N GLU A 193 -0.82 13.37 -3.97
CA GLU A 193 -1.93 14.05 -3.29
C GLU A 193 -3.16 14.03 -4.22
N GLU A 194 -4.03 13.02 -4.11
CA GLU A 194 -5.37 13.10 -4.72
C GLU A 194 -6.35 13.53 -3.63
N LYS A 195 -6.41 14.84 -3.35
CA LYS A 195 -7.66 15.41 -2.82
C LYS A 195 -8.69 15.24 -3.92
N SER A 196 -9.55 14.24 -3.80
CA SER A 196 -10.75 14.07 -4.62
C SER A 196 -11.50 15.41 -4.67
N LEU A 197 -11.43 16.11 -5.80
CA LEU A 197 -12.18 17.34 -6.07
C LEU A 197 -13.63 17.05 -6.49
N LEU A 198 -14.28 16.14 -5.78
CA LEU A 198 -15.70 15.83 -5.91
C LEU A 198 -16.17 15.48 -4.47
N ASP A 199 -16.45 16.45 -3.60
CA ASP A 199 -17.73 17.20 -3.51
C ASP A 199 -18.57 17.34 -4.78
#